data_AF-A0A2S6R5X6-F1
#
_entry.id   AF-A0A2S6R5X6-F1
#
_cell.length_a   1.000
_cell.length_b   1.000
_cell.length_c   1.000
_cell.angle_alpha   90.00
_cell.angle_beta   90.00
_cell.angle_gamma   90.00
#
_symmetry.space_group_name_H-M   'P 1'
#
loop_
_entity.id
_entity.type
_entity.pdbx_description
1 polymer ?
#
loop_
_entity_poly.entity_id
_entity_poly.type
_entity_poly.pdbx_seq_one_letter_code
_entity_poly.pdbx_strand_id
1 'polypeptide(L)'
;MRRAILGWVAAALLLGAFAFSAPLEAGPYPKLFGTREIASQNLKAFPKWRGMLKRYFKTTEIPEGSCDARTFNTCHLEAWQAFLDSTRQLSATSRRQQIETVNRYLNSVRYITDIRNWNVEDYWATPQQFFIHDGDCEDYAISKYMSLRALGYTVEELRIVVVEDLNLNIGHAILAVYLGGESYILDNQLRRVVEHSVIRHYKPYYSMNENSWWLHKGFRG
;
A
#
# COMPACT_ATOMS: atom_id res chain seq x y z
N MET A 1 51.58 -29.93 52.10
CA MET A 1 50.25 -29.47 51.65
C MET A 1 50.41 -28.59 50.42
N ARG A 2 50.01 -29.07 49.24
CA ARG A 2 49.49 -28.30 48.09
C ARG A 2 49.17 -29.30 46.97
N ARG A 3 47.87 -29.49 46.73
CA ARG A 3 47.30 -30.25 45.62
C ARG A 3 47.32 -29.34 44.38
N ALA A 4 47.59 -29.90 43.20
CA ALA A 4 47.10 -29.35 41.94
C ALA A 4 46.66 -30.51 41.05
N ILE A 5 45.36 -30.54 40.79
CA ILE A 5 44.62 -31.55 40.04
C ILE A 5 44.62 -31.11 38.57
N LEU A 6 45.00 -32.01 37.67
CA LEU A 6 44.78 -31.89 36.23
C LEU A 6 43.26 -31.83 35.96
N GLY A 7 42.77 -30.67 35.50
CA GLY A 7 41.40 -30.48 35.02
C GLY A 7 41.39 -30.45 33.49
N TRP A 8 40.62 -31.36 32.91
CA TRP A 8 40.46 -31.58 31.48
C TRP A 8 39.86 -30.36 30.76
N VAL A 9 40.45 -29.95 29.64
CA VAL A 9 39.83 -29.00 28.70
C VAL A 9 38.92 -29.80 27.77
N ALA A 10 37.61 -29.69 27.97
CA ALA A 10 36.62 -30.18 27.02
C ALA A 10 36.52 -29.17 25.85
N ALA A 11 36.93 -29.59 24.65
CA ALA A 11 36.71 -28.84 23.43
C ALA A 11 35.23 -28.97 23.02
N ALA A 12 34.46 -27.90 23.21
CA ALA A 12 33.10 -27.80 22.70
C ALA A 12 33.13 -27.52 21.19
N LEU A 13 32.80 -28.52 20.38
CA LEU A 13 32.50 -28.37 18.96
C LEU A 13 31.19 -27.59 18.81
N LEU A 14 31.29 -26.30 18.49
CA LEU A 14 30.17 -25.47 18.05
C LEU A 14 29.76 -25.92 16.63
N LEU A 15 28.80 -26.84 16.55
CA LEU A 15 28.06 -27.09 15.33
C LEU A 15 27.16 -25.87 15.08
N GLY A 16 27.60 -25.00 14.16
CA GLY A 16 26.81 -23.88 13.68
C GLY A 16 25.52 -24.39 13.04
N ALA A 17 24.39 -24.17 13.70
CA ALA A 17 23.09 -24.34 13.10
C ALA A 17 22.93 -23.27 12.01
N PHE A 18 23.08 -23.68 10.75
CA PHE A 18 22.58 -22.90 9.63
C PHE A 18 21.06 -22.83 9.75
N ALA A 19 20.56 -21.71 10.26
CA ALA A 19 19.15 -21.39 10.18
C ALA A 19 18.79 -21.22 8.70
N PHE A 20 18.22 -22.27 8.09
CA PHE A 20 17.51 -22.14 6.84
C PHE A 20 16.35 -21.17 7.08
N SER A 21 16.46 -19.96 6.54
CA SER A 21 15.33 -19.04 6.47
C SER A 21 14.29 -19.67 5.55
N ALA A 22 13.25 -20.27 6.13
CA ALA A 22 12.07 -20.66 5.38
C ALA A 22 11.56 -19.42 4.61
N PRO A 23 11.12 -19.57 3.35
CA PRO A 23 10.47 -18.46 2.65
C PRO A 23 9.29 -18.01 3.50
N LEU A 24 9.21 -16.70 3.77
CA LEU A 24 8.06 -16.07 4.40
C LEU A 24 6.81 -16.46 3.59
N GLU A 25 6.02 -17.39 4.11
CA GLU A 25 4.65 -17.57 3.62
C GLU A 25 3.99 -16.19 3.64
N ALA A 26 3.34 -15.84 2.53
CA ALA A 26 2.39 -14.73 2.55
C ALA A 26 1.46 -14.95 3.75
N GLY A 27 1.21 -13.91 4.54
CA GLY A 27 0.41 -14.01 5.77
C GLY A 27 -0.98 -14.62 5.55
N PRO A 28 -1.89 -14.61 6.55
CA PRO A 28 -3.18 -15.32 6.50
C PRO A 28 -4.18 -14.84 5.44
N TYR A 29 -3.74 -14.03 4.48
CA TYR A 29 -4.55 -13.34 3.50
C TYR A 29 -4.67 -14.12 2.18
N PRO A 30 -5.83 -14.06 1.50
CA PRO A 30 -6.05 -14.75 0.24
C PRO A 30 -5.11 -14.22 -0.86
N LYS A 31 -4.70 -15.12 -1.76
CA LYS A 31 -3.88 -14.79 -2.94
C LYS A 31 -4.66 -13.96 -3.92
N LEU A 32 -4.08 -12.88 -4.43
CA LEU A 32 -4.77 -11.98 -5.34
C LEU A 32 -4.92 -12.57 -6.76
N PHE A 33 -6.12 -12.44 -7.32
CA PHE A 33 -6.45 -12.77 -8.72
C PHE A 33 -6.06 -14.20 -9.13
N GLY A 34 -6.13 -15.16 -8.21
CA GLY A 34 -5.81 -16.57 -8.47
C GLY A 34 -4.33 -16.83 -8.83
N THR A 35 -3.45 -15.86 -8.60
CA THR A 35 -2.04 -15.97 -8.98
C THR A 35 -1.19 -16.62 -7.89
N ARG A 36 0.00 -17.09 -8.27
CA ARG A 36 1.06 -17.40 -7.31
C ARG A 36 1.83 -16.13 -6.99
N GLU A 37 2.12 -15.90 -5.71
CA GLU A 37 2.81 -14.71 -5.22
C GLU A 37 4.23 -15.08 -4.75
N ILE A 38 5.25 -14.40 -5.28
CA ILE A 38 6.64 -14.55 -4.82
C ILE A 38 7.00 -13.27 -4.05
N ALA A 39 7.15 -13.40 -2.72
CA ALA A 39 7.35 -12.27 -1.81
C ALA A 39 8.83 -11.86 -1.70
N SER A 40 9.07 -10.57 -1.46
CA SER A 40 10.36 -10.04 -1.04
C SER A 40 10.20 -8.75 -0.23
N GLN A 41 11.03 -8.60 0.81
CA GLN A 41 11.14 -7.37 1.59
C GLN A 41 12.09 -6.33 0.97
N ASN A 42 12.79 -6.70 -0.11
CA ASN A 42 13.72 -5.80 -0.79
C ASN A 42 12.99 -4.91 -1.79
N LEU A 43 12.66 -3.69 -1.36
CA LEU A 43 11.93 -2.70 -2.18
C LEU A 43 12.83 -1.89 -3.13
N LYS A 44 14.11 -2.24 -3.33
CA LYS A 44 15.03 -1.47 -4.20
C LYS A 44 14.51 -1.32 -5.65
N ALA A 45 13.74 -2.29 -6.14
CA ALA A 45 13.13 -2.27 -7.46
C ALA A 45 11.98 -1.24 -7.61
N PHE A 46 11.52 -0.63 -6.51
CA PHE A 46 10.38 0.31 -6.50
C PHE A 46 10.82 1.70 -6.01
N PRO A 47 11.68 2.41 -6.77
CA PRO A 47 12.22 3.70 -6.35
C PRO A 47 11.13 4.78 -6.24
N LYS A 48 10.08 4.74 -7.07
CA LYS A 48 8.98 5.71 -7.06
C LYS A 48 8.14 5.58 -5.78
N TRP A 49 7.70 4.37 -5.45
CA TRP A 49 7.03 4.05 -4.19
C TRP A 49 7.87 4.46 -2.97
N ARG A 50 9.14 4.03 -2.91
CA ARG A 50 10.05 4.41 -1.82
C ARG A 50 10.27 5.92 -1.73
N GLY A 51 10.36 6.59 -2.88
CA GLY A 51 10.48 8.04 -2.96
C GLY A 51 9.24 8.75 -2.44
N MET A 52 8.04 8.26 -2.80
CA MET A 52 6.77 8.77 -2.30
C MET A 52 6.67 8.60 -0.79
N LEU A 53 6.94 7.40 -0.25
CA LEU A 53 6.98 7.16 1.19
C LEU A 53 7.94 8.10 1.92
N LYS A 54 9.15 8.27 1.36
CA LYS A 54 10.14 9.20 1.91
C LYS A 54 9.63 10.63 1.94
N ARG A 55 8.97 11.12 0.88
CA ARG A 55 8.38 12.47 0.85
C ARG A 55 7.24 12.61 1.86
N TYR A 56 6.35 11.63 1.91
CA TYR A 56 5.21 11.61 2.82
C TYR A 56 5.66 11.66 4.29
N PHE A 57 6.51 10.72 4.72
CA PHE A 57 6.95 10.62 6.11
C PHE A 57 8.00 11.66 6.53
N LYS A 58 8.67 12.33 5.59
CA LYS A 58 9.59 13.44 5.90
C LYS A 58 8.85 14.76 6.12
N THR A 59 7.58 14.86 5.77
CA THR A 59 6.81 16.08 5.95
C THR A 59 6.56 16.31 7.45
N THR A 60 7.28 17.26 8.05
CA THR A 60 7.22 17.56 9.49
C THR A 60 6.49 18.87 9.79
N GLU A 61 6.39 19.75 8.81
CA GLU A 61 5.78 21.07 8.96
C GLU A 61 4.81 21.30 7.80
N ILE A 62 3.60 21.72 8.13
CA ILE A 62 2.56 22.11 7.17
C ILE A 62 2.32 23.61 7.40
N PRO A 63 2.56 24.46 6.38
CA PRO A 63 2.41 25.90 6.54
C PRO A 63 0.94 26.27 6.80
N GLU A 64 0.71 27.38 7.49
CA GLU A 64 -0.62 27.98 7.60
C GLU A 64 -1.07 28.52 6.24
N GLY A 65 -2.37 28.50 5.97
CA GLY A 65 -2.93 29.11 4.77
C GLY A 65 -4.42 28.83 4.60
N SER A 66 -4.99 29.38 3.53
CA SER A 66 -6.40 29.24 3.17
C SER A 66 -6.64 28.07 2.20
N CYS A 67 -7.89 27.57 2.16
CA CYS A 67 -8.28 26.41 1.33
C CYS A 67 -8.34 26.68 -0.18
N ASP A 68 -8.15 27.93 -0.62
CA ASP A 68 -8.04 28.31 -2.04
C ASP A 68 -6.59 28.36 -2.54
N ALA A 69 -5.61 28.15 -1.65
CA ALA A 69 -4.20 28.14 -2.00
C ALA A 69 -3.86 26.93 -2.88
N ARG A 70 -2.94 27.13 -3.84
CA ARG A 70 -2.43 26.06 -4.72
C ARG A 70 -1.28 25.25 -4.12
N THR A 71 -1.15 25.30 -2.80
CA THR A 71 -0.11 24.62 -2.03
C THR A 71 -0.74 24.03 -0.79
N PHE A 72 -0.41 22.77 -0.50
CA PHE A 72 -0.97 22.09 0.66
C PHE A 72 -0.58 22.83 1.95
N ASN A 73 -1.58 23.09 2.79
CA ASN A 73 -1.45 23.89 4.01
C ASN A 73 -2.41 23.36 5.10
N THR A 74 -2.47 24.05 6.24
CA THR A 74 -3.30 23.64 7.39
C THR A 74 -4.79 23.50 7.04
N CYS A 75 -5.38 24.38 6.24
CA CYS A 75 -6.79 24.29 5.85
C CYS A 75 -7.10 22.99 5.08
N HIS A 76 -6.21 22.60 4.16
CA HIS A 76 -6.33 21.33 3.43
C HIS A 76 -6.14 20.12 4.35
N LEU A 77 -5.20 20.20 5.28
CA LEU A 77 -4.96 19.15 6.27
C LEU A 77 -6.18 18.95 7.17
N GLU A 78 -6.76 20.03 7.68
CA GLU A 78 -7.96 20.01 8.52
C GLU A 78 -9.15 19.40 7.79
N ALA A 79 -9.35 19.74 6.51
CA ALA A 79 -10.39 19.13 5.68
C ALA A 79 -10.20 17.61 5.56
N TRP A 80 -8.97 17.16 5.30
CA TRP A 80 -8.68 15.73 5.23
C TRP A 80 -8.82 15.04 6.60
N GLN A 81 -8.39 15.67 7.68
CA GLN A 81 -8.55 15.15 9.05
C GLN A 81 -10.04 15.03 9.43
N ALA A 82 -10.86 16.04 9.14
CA ALA A 82 -12.30 15.99 9.38
C ALA A 82 -12.97 14.82 8.62
N PHE A 83 -12.55 14.58 7.37
CA PHE A 83 -12.96 13.40 6.62
C PHE A 83 -12.56 12.09 7.32
N LEU A 84 -11.30 11.96 7.75
CA LEU A 84 -10.80 10.76 8.44
C LEU A 84 -11.54 10.54 9.76
N ASP A 85 -11.78 11.60 10.53
CA ASP A 85 -12.45 11.54 11.83
C ASP A 85 -13.91 11.10 11.69
N SER A 86 -14.64 11.67 10.72
CA SER A 86 -16.01 11.23 10.43
C SER A 86 -16.07 9.77 9.96
N THR A 87 -15.07 9.32 9.18
CA THR A 87 -14.97 7.94 8.70
C THR A 87 -14.64 6.96 9.85
N ARG A 88 -13.83 7.39 10.82
CA ARG A 88 -13.46 6.56 11.99
C ARG A 88 -14.66 6.24 12.88
N GLN A 89 -15.65 7.13 12.95
CA GLN A 89 -16.83 6.99 13.81
C GLN A 89 -17.85 5.96 13.32
N LEU A 90 -17.71 5.44 12.10
CA LEU A 90 -18.54 4.36 11.58
C LEU A 90 -18.17 3.04 12.35
N SER A 91 -19.10 2.37 13.06
CA SER A 91 -18.85 1.29 14.06
C SER A 91 -18.53 -0.11 13.50
N ALA A 92 -17.64 -0.89 14.14
CA ALA A 92 -16.97 -2.17 13.75
C ALA A 92 -17.54 -3.12 12.65
N THR A 93 -18.85 -3.22 12.38
CA THR A 93 -19.40 -3.75 11.10
C THR A 93 -19.08 -2.84 9.89
N SER A 94 -18.46 -1.69 10.17
CA SER A 94 -18.11 -0.55 9.33
C SER A 94 -16.80 -0.65 8.59
N ARG A 95 -15.83 -1.53 8.91
CA ARG A 95 -14.55 -1.53 8.15
C ARG A 95 -14.80 -1.60 6.63
N ARG A 96 -15.84 -2.35 6.21
CA ARG A 96 -16.33 -2.32 4.82
C ARG A 96 -16.88 -0.94 4.41
N GLN A 97 -17.72 -0.32 5.22
CA GLN A 97 -18.23 1.04 4.99
C GLN A 97 -17.12 2.10 4.98
N GLN A 98 -16.06 1.96 5.79
CA GLN A 98 -14.89 2.85 5.79
C GLN A 98 -14.16 2.77 4.46
N ILE A 99 -13.84 1.56 3.98
CA ILE A 99 -13.16 1.43 2.69
C ILE A 99 -14.02 1.91 1.52
N GLU A 100 -15.35 1.74 1.60
CA GLU A 100 -16.30 2.31 0.63
C GLU A 100 -16.36 3.85 0.68
N THR A 101 -16.32 4.41 1.89
CA THR A 101 -16.32 5.85 2.12
C THR A 101 -15.02 6.49 1.63
N VAL A 102 -13.88 5.87 1.92
CA VAL A 102 -12.56 6.26 1.38
C VAL A 102 -12.53 6.16 -0.14
N ASN A 103 -13.01 5.05 -0.72
CA ASN A 103 -13.06 4.91 -2.17
C ASN A 103 -13.88 6.03 -2.81
N ARG A 104 -15.07 6.30 -2.26
CA ARG A 104 -15.98 7.33 -2.79
C ARG A 104 -15.40 8.74 -2.66
N TYR A 105 -14.83 9.07 -1.50
CA TYR A 105 -14.26 10.39 -1.23
C TYR A 105 -13.10 10.66 -2.19
N LEU A 106 -12.17 9.71 -2.32
CA LEU A 106 -10.99 9.88 -3.18
C LEU A 106 -11.36 9.88 -4.65
N ASN A 107 -12.33 9.06 -5.09
CA ASN A 107 -12.84 9.05 -6.47
C ASN A 107 -13.60 10.33 -6.87
N SER A 108 -13.82 11.28 -5.95
CA SER A 108 -14.39 12.59 -6.29
C SER A 108 -13.36 13.59 -6.81
N VAL A 109 -12.07 13.32 -6.58
CA VAL A 109 -10.97 14.08 -7.18
C VAL A 109 -11.01 13.86 -8.70
N ARG A 110 -10.49 14.82 -9.47
CA ARG A 110 -10.46 14.71 -10.93
C ARG A 110 -9.31 13.78 -11.35
N TYR A 111 -9.47 13.06 -12.45
CA TYR A 111 -8.35 12.29 -13.01
C TYR A 111 -7.49 13.18 -13.91
N ILE A 112 -6.20 13.30 -13.62
CA ILE A 112 -5.21 13.97 -14.47
C ILE A 112 -3.93 13.13 -14.52
N THR A 113 -3.50 12.81 -15.74
CA THR A 113 -2.25 12.08 -16.03
C THR A 113 -1.01 12.83 -15.60
N ASP A 114 0.02 12.11 -15.18
CA ASP A 114 1.30 12.70 -14.79
C ASP A 114 1.98 13.57 -15.84
N ILE A 115 1.86 13.23 -17.12
CA ILE A 115 2.44 14.07 -18.18
C ILE A 115 1.84 15.48 -18.19
N ARG A 116 0.58 15.63 -17.79
CA ARG A 116 -0.10 16.93 -17.67
C ARG A 116 0.22 17.63 -16.35
N ASN A 117 0.36 16.89 -15.26
CA ASN A 117 0.61 17.45 -13.93
C ASN A 117 2.07 17.80 -13.68
N TRP A 118 2.98 16.91 -14.06
CA TRP A 118 4.39 16.92 -13.66
C TRP A 118 5.35 16.95 -14.85
N ASN A 119 4.84 16.89 -16.08
CA ASN A 119 5.65 16.85 -17.31
C ASN A 119 6.67 15.69 -17.33
N VAL A 120 6.29 14.56 -16.72
CA VAL A 120 7.02 13.28 -16.74
C VAL A 120 6.02 12.14 -16.96
N GLU A 121 6.50 10.98 -17.40
CA GLU A 121 5.60 9.87 -17.77
C GLU A 121 4.86 9.24 -16.59
N ASP A 122 5.51 9.15 -15.42
CA ASP A 122 4.93 8.51 -14.22
C ASP A 122 5.68 9.04 -12.97
N TYR A 123 4.93 9.67 -12.08
CA TYR A 123 5.29 10.33 -10.84
C TYR A 123 4.28 9.99 -9.72
N TRP A 124 4.74 9.21 -8.75
CA TRP A 124 3.87 8.77 -7.65
C TRP A 124 3.67 9.88 -6.62
N ALA A 125 2.56 10.61 -6.65
CA ALA A 125 2.27 11.73 -5.78
C ALA A 125 2.01 11.29 -4.32
N THR A 126 2.35 12.15 -3.36
CA THR A 126 1.87 11.97 -1.97
C THR A 126 0.40 12.39 -1.86
N PRO A 127 -0.35 11.98 -0.82
CA PRO A 127 -1.71 12.45 -0.60
C PRO A 127 -1.84 13.98 -0.60
N GLN A 128 -0.85 14.69 -0.03
CA GLN A 128 -0.83 16.16 -0.05
C GLN A 128 -0.75 16.73 -1.47
N GLN A 129 0.06 16.11 -2.34
CA GLN A 129 0.17 16.51 -3.74
C GLN A 129 -1.10 16.17 -4.51
N PHE A 130 -1.67 14.98 -4.28
CA PHE A 130 -2.91 14.52 -4.89
C PHE A 130 -4.09 15.46 -4.60
N PHE A 131 -4.26 15.93 -3.36
CA PHE A 131 -5.34 16.87 -3.03
C PHE A 131 -5.19 18.26 -3.65
N ILE A 132 -3.99 18.64 -4.10
CA ILE A 132 -3.72 19.95 -4.71
C ILE A 132 -3.70 19.88 -6.23
N HIS A 133 -3.14 18.80 -6.77
CA HIS A 133 -2.85 18.67 -8.20
C HIS A 133 -3.73 17.67 -8.92
N ASP A 134 -4.71 17.06 -8.23
CA ASP A 134 -5.37 15.86 -8.72
C ASP A 134 -4.35 14.72 -8.92
N GLY A 135 -4.70 13.65 -9.65
CA GLY A 135 -3.73 12.61 -10.00
C GLY A 135 -4.31 11.54 -10.92
N ASP A 136 -3.49 10.52 -11.21
CA ASP A 136 -3.88 9.33 -11.96
C ASP A 136 -3.86 8.07 -11.09
N CYS A 137 -3.90 6.88 -11.70
CA CYS A 137 -4.35 5.66 -11.04
C CYS A 137 -3.56 5.30 -9.77
N GLU A 138 -2.24 5.44 -9.81
CA GLU A 138 -1.37 5.20 -8.66
C GLU A 138 -1.63 6.20 -7.56
N ASP A 139 -1.90 7.47 -7.87
CA ASP A 139 -2.11 8.51 -6.89
C ASP A 139 -3.43 8.30 -6.13
N TYR A 140 -4.47 7.82 -6.82
CA TYR A 140 -5.69 7.35 -6.16
C TYR A 140 -5.39 6.17 -5.23
N ALA A 141 -4.65 5.16 -5.71
CA ALA A 141 -4.34 3.97 -4.92
C ALA A 141 -3.50 4.33 -3.67
N ILE A 142 -2.49 5.19 -3.82
CA ILE A 142 -1.62 5.71 -2.76
C ILE A 142 -2.43 6.52 -1.75
N SER A 143 -3.26 7.44 -2.22
CA SER A 143 -4.02 8.34 -1.34
C SER A 143 -5.09 7.59 -0.55
N LYS A 144 -5.70 6.55 -1.15
CA LYS A 144 -6.57 5.60 -0.43
C LYS A 144 -5.78 4.77 0.58
N TYR A 145 -4.60 4.26 0.19
CA TYR A 145 -3.72 3.47 1.06
C TYR A 145 -3.36 4.28 2.31
N MET A 146 -2.87 5.52 2.14
CA MET A 146 -2.45 6.38 3.24
C MET A 146 -3.62 6.83 4.11
N SER A 147 -4.79 7.08 3.52
CA SER A 147 -6.01 7.37 4.28
C SER A 147 -6.41 6.19 5.17
N LEU A 148 -6.36 4.95 4.65
CA LEU A 148 -6.64 3.75 5.45
C LEU A 148 -5.57 3.50 6.52
N ARG A 149 -4.30 3.77 6.23
CA ARG A 149 -3.23 3.75 7.26
C ARG A 149 -3.52 4.74 8.39
N ALA A 150 -3.96 5.96 8.08
CA ALA A 150 -4.36 6.96 9.07
C ALA A 150 -5.64 6.60 9.85
N LEU A 151 -6.48 5.72 9.29
CA LEU A 151 -7.64 5.13 9.97
C LEU A 151 -7.28 3.90 10.82
N GLY A 152 -6.01 3.48 10.84
CA GLY A 152 -5.52 2.39 11.69
C GLY A 152 -5.48 1.01 11.01
N TYR A 153 -5.63 0.92 9.69
CA TYR A 153 -5.37 -0.31 8.95
C TYR A 153 -3.87 -0.62 9.00
N THR A 154 -3.49 -1.88 9.20
CA THR A 154 -2.07 -2.27 9.24
C THR A 154 -1.46 -2.29 7.84
N VAL A 155 -0.12 -2.28 7.77
CA VAL A 155 0.60 -2.37 6.48
C VAL A 155 0.28 -3.68 5.76
N GLU A 156 0.07 -4.76 6.52
CA GLU A 156 -0.18 -6.09 6.00
C GLU A 156 -1.60 -6.24 5.44
N GLU A 157 -2.54 -5.41 5.88
CA GLU A 157 -3.93 -5.38 5.39
C GLU A 157 -4.07 -4.67 4.04
N LEU A 158 -3.03 -3.97 3.57
CA LEU A 158 -3.11 -3.09 2.42
C LEU A 158 -2.02 -3.42 1.40
N ARG A 159 -2.39 -3.47 0.12
CA ARG A 159 -1.42 -3.60 -0.99
C ARG A 159 -1.85 -2.76 -2.18
N ILE A 160 -0.96 -1.90 -2.66
CA ILE A 160 -1.09 -1.34 -4.01
C ILE A 160 -0.79 -2.47 -4.98
N VAL A 161 -1.64 -2.66 -5.98
CA VAL A 161 -1.49 -3.68 -7.01
C VAL A 161 -1.37 -2.98 -8.35
N VAL A 162 -0.31 -3.29 -9.09
CA VAL A 162 -0.15 -2.86 -10.48
C VAL A 162 -0.60 -4.01 -11.37
N VAL A 163 -1.57 -3.71 -12.23
CA VAL A 163 -2.24 -4.65 -13.11
C VAL A 163 -2.14 -4.17 -14.56
N GLU A 164 -2.40 -5.09 -15.48
CA GLU A 164 -2.87 -4.79 -16.82
C GLU A 164 -4.39 -4.89 -16.81
N ASP A 165 -5.07 -3.80 -17.18
CA ASP A 165 -6.49 -3.84 -17.49
C ASP A 165 -6.66 -4.41 -18.90
N LEU A 166 -7.16 -5.62 -19.00
CA LEU A 166 -7.35 -6.33 -20.27
C LEU A 166 -8.52 -5.81 -21.10
N ASN A 167 -9.46 -5.08 -20.51
CA ASN A 167 -10.55 -4.44 -21.25
C ASN A 167 -10.05 -3.18 -21.97
N LEU A 168 -9.18 -2.42 -21.31
CA LEU A 168 -8.64 -1.16 -21.83
C LEU A 168 -7.26 -1.31 -22.50
N ASN A 169 -6.59 -2.45 -22.28
CA ASN A 169 -5.24 -2.74 -22.74
C ASN A 169 -4.21 -1.69 -22.27
N ILE A 170 -4.27 -1.34 -20.98
CA ILE A 170 -3.37 -0.36 -20.34
C ILE A 170 -2.83 -0.90 -19.01
N GLY A 171 -1.68 -0.36 -18.58
CA GLY A 171 -1.25 -0.47 -17.19
C GLY A 171 -2.19 0.33 -16.28
N HIS A 172 -2.50 -0.21 -15.11
CA HIS A 172 -3.38 0.42 -14.12
C HIS A 172 -2.94 0.09 -12.70
N ALA A 173 -3.22 0.97 -11.75
CA ALA A 173 -2.90 0.79 -10.34
C ALA A 173 -4.16 0.88 -9.47
N ILE A 174 -4.29 -0.07 -8.55
CA ILE A 174 -5.44 -0.21 -7.66
C ILE A 174 -4.98 -0.50 -6.23
N LEU A 175 -5.89 -0.37 -5.27
CA LEU A 175 -5.63 -0.76 -3.88
C LEU A 175 -6.42 -2.02 -3.52
N ALA A 176 -5.71 -3.07 -3.10
CA ALA A 176 -6.28 -4.22 -2.44
C ALA A 176 -6.30 -4.02 -0.92
N VAL A 177 -7.43 -4.32 -0.28
CA VAL A 177 -7.62 -4.29 1.17
C VAL A 177 -8.10 -5.64 1.64
N TYR A 178 -7.36 -6.24 2.57
CA TYR A 178 -7.76 -7.47 3.23
C TYR A 178 -8.68 -7.17 4.41
N LEU A 179 -9.84 -7.83 4.43
CA LEU A 179 -10.84 -7.61 5.47
C LEU A 179 -11.72 -8.85 5.63
N GLY A 180 -11.80 -9.37 6.86
CA GLY A 180 -12.73 -10.46 7.20
C GLY A 180 -12.45 -11.77 6.45
N GLY A 181 -11.19 -12.06 6.14
CA GLY A 181 -10.79 -13.25 5.36
C GLY A 181 -10.83 -13.07 3.84
N GLU A 182 -11.42 -11.98 3.36
CA GLU A 182 -11.53 -11.66 1.94
C GLU A 182 -10.59 -10.54 1.52
N SER A 183 -10.51 -10.28 0.21
CA SER A 183 -9.81 -9.11 -0.33
C SER A 183 -10.68 -8.29 -1.27
N TYR A 184 -10.65 -6.98 -1.05
CA TYR A 184 -11.48 -6.00 -1.74
C TYR A 184 -10.63 -5.02 -2.53
N ILE A 185 -11.12 -4.64 -3.70
CA ILE A 185 -10.46 -3.71 -4.61
C ILE A 185 -11.13 -2.34 -4.52
N LEU A 186 -10.31 -1.34 -4.24
CA LEU A 186 -10.63 0.07 -4.35
C LEU A 186 -9.93 0.61 -5.59
N ASP A 187 -10.72 1.15 -6.51
CA ASP A 187 -10.29 1.52 -7.86
C ASP A 187 -10.93 2.87 -8.23
N ASN A 188 -10.19 3.75 -8.90
CA ASN A 188 -10.75 5.01 -9.41
C ASN A 188 -11.65 4.82 -10.63
N GLN A 189 -11.56 3.69 -11.34
CA GLN A 189 -12.45 3.33 -12.43
C GLN A 189 -13.79 2.73 -11.94
N LEU A 190 -13.85 2.25 -10.69
CA LEU A 190 -15.03 1.63 -10.10
C LEU A 190 -15.61 2.48 -8.95
N ARG A 191 -16.90 2.84 -9.08
CA ARG A 191 -17.61 3.58 -8.01
C ARG A 191 -17.77 2.75 -6.73
N ARG A 192 -17.87 1.43 -6.85
CA ARG A 192 -18.10 0.50 -5.73
C ARG A 192 -16.82 -0.27 -5.42
N VAL A 193 -16.64 -0.57 -4.14
CA VAL A 193 -15.66 -1.55 -3.69
C VAL A 193 -16.20 -2.94 -4.00
N VAL A 194 -15.40 -3.75 -4.68
CA VAL A 194 -15.77 -5.11 -5.08
C VAL A 194 -14.75 -6.11 -4.56
N GLU A 195 -15.16 -7.35 -4.37
CA GLU A 195 -14.22 -8.43 -4.06
C GLU A 195 -13.29 -8.65 -5.27
N HIS A 196 -12.02 -8.95 -5.04
CA HIS A 196 -11.08 -9.12 -6.15
C HIS A 196 -11.44 -10.30 -7.10
N SER A 197 -12.15 -11.31 -6.58
CA SER A 197 -12.42 -12.59 -7.27
C SER A 197 -13.46 -12.43 -8.38
N VAL A 198 -14.29 -11.39 -8.29
CA VAL A 198 -15.28 -11.06 -9.31
C VAL A 198 -14.66 -10.29 -10.49
N ILE A 199 -13.45 -9.75 -10.33
CA ILE A 199 -12.75 -9.03 -11.39
C ILE A 199 -11.92 -10.01 -12.22
N ARG A 200 -12.35 -10.23 -13.46
CA ARG A 200 -11.70 -11.16 -14.41
C ARG A 200 -10.71 -10.50 -15.37
N HIS A 201 -10.82 -9.19 -15.57
CA HIS A 201 -10.05 -8.47 -16.57
C HIS A 201 -8.77 -7.82 -16.04
N TYR A 202 -8.47 -7.95 -14.74
CA TYR A 202 -7.22 -7.44 -14.16
C TYR A 202 -6.19 -8.55 -14.06
N LYS A 203 -5.14 -8.43 -14.87
CA LYS A 203 -3.98 -9.32 -14.82
C LYS A 203 -2.90 -8.66 -13.97
N PRO A 204 -2.63 -9.12 -12.73
CA PRO A 204 -1.65 -8.47 -11.87
C PRO A 204 -0.21 -8.75 -12.31
N TYR A 205 0.64 -7.73 -12.23
CA TYR A 205 2.09 -7.86 -12.39
C TYR A 205 2.77 -8.03 -11.04
N TYR A 206 2.61 -7.05 -10.16
CA TYR A 206 3.14 -7.08 -8.80
C TYR A 206 2.20 -6.32 -7.84
N SER A 207 2.31 -6.61 -6.56
CA SER A 207 1.72 -5.80 -5.50
C SER A 207 2.78 -5.40 -4.47
N MET A 208 2.52 -4.34 -3.71
CA MET A 208 3.45 -3.84 -2.70
C MET A 208 2.75 -3.12 -1.57
N ASN A 209 3.45 -3.02 -0.44
CA ASN A 209 3.12 -2.16 0.68
C ASN A 209 4.41 -1.49 1.21
N GLU A 210 4.35 -0.88 2.40
CA GLU A 210 5.51 -0.18 2.99
C GLU A 210 6.74 -1.08 3.21
N ASN A 211 6.54 -2.38 3.42
CA ASN A 211 7.57 -3.29 3.90
C ASN A 211 7.95 -4.40 2.90
N SER A 212 7.10 -4.69 1.92
CA SER A 212 7.24 -5.87 1.05
C SER A 212 6.58 -5.67 -0.29
N TRP A 213 6.98 -6.50 -1.25
CA TRP A 213 6.34 -6.64 -2.54
C TRP A 213 6.21 -8.10 -2.95
N TRP A 214 5.28 -8.37 -3.86
CA TRP A 214 4.96 -9.69 -4.36
C TRP A 214 4.89 -9.67 -5.88
N LEU A 215 5.64 -10.55 -6.54
CA LEU A 215 5.51 -10.81 -7.97
C LEU A 215 4.35 -11.77 -8.20
N HIS A 216 3.39 -11.40 -9.06
CA HIS A 216 2.27 -12.26 -9.43
C HIS A 216 2.62 -13.09 -10.67
N LYS A 217 2.42 -14.42 -10.59
CA LYS A 217 2.67 -15.36 -11.70
C LYS A 217 1.51 -16.30 -11.93
N GLY A 218 1.34 -16.70 -13.20
CA GLY A 218 0.39 -17.74 -13.58
C GLY A 218 -1.07 -17.29 -13.56
N PHE A 219 -1.32 -16.01 -13.84
CA PHE A 219 -2.67 -15.52 -14.15
C PHE A 219 -3.27 -16.30 -15.33
N ARG A 220 -4.53 -16.71 -15.23
CA ARG A 220 -5.20 -17.59 -16.22
C ARG A 220 -6.43 -16.99 -16.90
N GLY A 221 -6.85 -15.77 -16.55
CA GLY A 221 -8.10 -15.17 -17.04
C GLY A 221 -9.34 -15.78 -16.42
#